data_AF-A0A0X3NTJ1-F1
#
_entry.id   AF-A0A0X3NTJ1-F1
#
_cell.length_a   1.000
_cell.length_b   1.000
_cell.length_c   1.000
_cell.angle_alpha   90.00
_cell.angle_beta   90.00
_cell.angle_gamma   90.00
#
_symmetry.space_group_name_H-M   'P 1'
#
loop_
_entity.id
_entity.type
_entity.pdbx_description
1 polymer ?
#
loop_
_entity_poly.entity_id
_entity_poly.type
_entity_poly.pdbx_seq_one_letter_code
_entity_poly.pdbx_strand_id
1 'polypeptide(L)'
;MPRRYLLPIDGSDNCKHAARFYLENLKQDDDVLLFVHVIEPSYSSPAVSLTKDNAHAMVGAMTKSMQESMEAGKLLGQRYMSWAKEHDLQSKAFVHVDPKPGVAILKAAEERQADHIIIGSRGLNALGRSLLGSVSNYIVHHSTIPVTVVPSKPEERAEVKGVRRFSLY
;
A
#
# COMPACT_ATOMS: atom_id res chain seq x y z
N MET A 1 13.69 10.84 -19.05
CA MET A 1 14.13 10.03 -17.90
C MET A 1 12.98 9.11 -17.55
N PRO A 2 13.22 7.83 -17.23
CA PRO A 2 12.16 6.89 -16.90
C PRO A 2 11.37 7.38 -15.69
N ARG A 3 10.04 7.39 -15.77
CA ARG A 3 9.17 7.81 -14.66
C ARG A 3 9.12 6.72 -13.60
N ARG A 4 9.16 7.10 -12.33
CA ARG A 4 9.16 6.19 -11.19
C ARG A 4 7.82 6.24 -10.48
N TYR A 5 7.05 5.17 -10.62
CA TYR A 5 5.77 5.02 -9.93
C TYR A 5 5.96 4.21 -8.65
N LEU A 6 5.63 4.79 -7.50
CA LEU A 6 5.62 4.07 -6.23
C LEU A 6 4.23 3.49 -5.98
N LEU A 7 4.15 2.18 -5.74
CA LEU A 7 2.92 1.46 -5.46
C LEU A 7 3.03 0.71 -4.12
N PRO A 8 2.35 1.19 -3.06
CA PRO A 8 2.31 0.48 -1.79
C PRO A 8 1.53 -0.84 -1.92
N ILE A 9 2.09 -1.91 -1.38
CA ILE A 9 1.53 -3.26 -1.46
C ILE A 9 1.32 -3.85 -0.06
N ASP A 10 0.13 -4.38 0.18
CA ASP A 10 -0.25 -5.05 1.43
C ASP A 10 -0.92 -6.42 1.19
N GLY A 11 -1.02 -6.85 -0.07
CA GLY A 11 -1.67 -8.10 -0.48
C GLY A 11 -3.19 -8.00 -0.62
N SER A 12 -3.79 -6.85 -0.29
CA SER A 12 -5.23 -6.62 -0.43
C SER A 12 -5.69 -6.55 -1.88
N ASP A 13 -6.98 -6.75 -2.10
CA ASP A 13 -7.56 -6.58 -3.44
C ASP A 13 -7.53 -5.13 -3.93
N ASN A 14 -7.49 -4.16 -3.00
CA ASN A 14 -7.36 -2.75 -3.33
C ASN A 14 -5.99 -2.44 -3.95
N CYS A 15 -4.88 -2.97 -3.41
CA CYS A 15 -3.57 -2.75 -4.02
C CYS A 15 -3.41 -3.52 -5.34
N LYS A 16 -4.00 -4.72 -5.47
CA LYS A 16 -4.08 -5.43 -6.77
C LYS A 16 -4.86 -4.63 -7.82
N HIS A 17 -5.98 -4.02 -7.43
CA HIS A 17 -6.76 -3.19 -8.32
C HIS A 17 -5.99 -1.92 -8.73
N ALA A 18 -5.27 -1.30 -7.80
CA ALA A 18 -4.42 -0.15 -8.09
C ALA A 18 -3.29 -0.49 -9.09
N ALA A 19 -2.67 -1.67 -8.95
CA ALA A 19 -1.66 -2.16 -9.89
C ALA A 19 -2.24 -2.39 -11.30
N ARG A 20 -3.46 -2.95 -11.38
CA ARG A 20 -4.15 -3.10 -12.66
C ARG A 20 -4.51 -1.75 -13.30
N PHE A 21 -5.02 -0.81 -12.50
CA PHE A 21 -5.34 0.53 -12.98
C PHE A 21 -4.12 1.20 -13.62
N TYR A 22 -2.94 1.06 -13.01
CA TYR A 22 -1.70 1.55 -13.61
C TYR A 22 -1.44 0.96 -15.00
N LEU A 23 -1.53 -0.37 -15.15
CA LEU A 23 -1.32 -1.03 -16.44
C LEU A 23 -2.28 -0.52 -17.51
N GLU A 24 -3.55 -0.39 -17.16
CA GLU A 24 -4.62 -0.08 -18.10
C GLU A 24 -4.66 1.41 -18.50
N ASN A 25 -4.16 2.30 -17.64
CA ASN A 25 -4.42 3.74 -17.80
C ASN A 25 -3.16 4.63 -17.79
N LEU A 26 -2.04 4.16 -17.24
CA LEU A 26 -0.87 5.01 -16.98
C LEU A 26 0.44 4.49 -17.58
N LYS A 27 0.55 3.18 -17.81
CA LYS A 27 1.78 2.51 -18.26
C LYS A 27 2.39 3.19 -19.48
N GLN A 28 3.69 3.42 -19.40
CA GLN A 28 4.60 3.67 -20.52
C GLN A 28 5.77 2.67 -20.47
N ASP A 29 6.45 2.48 -21.58
CA ASP A 29 7.46 1.40 -21.73
C ASP A 29 8.73 1.64 -20.93
N ASP A 30 9.07 2.90 -20.64
CA ASP A 30 10.25 3.27 -19.86
C ASP A 30 9.96 3.44 -18.37
N ASP A 31 8.74 3.21 -17.90
CA ASP A 31 8.40 3.36 -16.49
C ASP A 31 9.12 2.33 -15.60
N VAL A 32 9.41 2.76 -14.37
CA VAL A 32 9.91 1.89 -13.29
C VAL A 32 8.89 1.85 -12.15
N LEU A 33 8.39 0.67 -11.84
CA LEU A 33 7.51 0.43 -10.67
C LEU A 33 8.32 0.14 -9.41
N LEU A 34 8.08 0.91 -8.37
CA LEU A 34 8.67 0.75 -7.04
C LEU A 34 7.60 0.22 -6.08
N PHE A 35 7.66 -1.07 -5.77
CA PHE A 35 6.76 -1.68 -4.80
C PHE A 35 7.26 -1.50 -3.38
N VAL A 36 6.41 -1.02 -2.48
CA VAL A 36 6.76 -0.80 -1.07
C VAL A 36 5.78 -1.54 -0.18
N HIS A 37 6.28 -2.50 0.60
CA HIS A 37 5.53 -3.13 1.68
C HIS A 37 6.00 -2.56 3.03
N VAL A 38 5.08 -2.23 3.92
CA VAL A 38 5.40 -1.77 5.28
C VAL A 38 4.90 -2.81 6.28
N ILE A 39 5.81 -3.31 7.08
CA ILE A 39 5.54 -4.17 8.23
C ILE A 39 5.33 -3.26 9.44
N GLU A 40 4.13 -3.31 10.01
CA GLU A 40 3.81 -2.64 11.26
C GLU A 40 4.23 -3.56 12.42
N PRO A 41 5.24 -3.19 13.23
CA PRO A 41 5.59 -3.97 14.41
C PRO A 41 4.43 -3.93 15.41
N SER A 42 3.75 -5.06 15.60
CA SER A 42 2.73 -5.19 16.63
C SER A 42 3.40 -5.33 17.99
N TYR A 43 3.50 -4.24 18.73
CA TYR A 43 3.84 -4.26 20.15
C TYR A 43 2.57 -4.55 20.95
N SER A 44 2.02 -5.75 20.84
CA SER A 44 1.09 -6.19 21.88
C SER A 44 1.90 -6.28 23.17
N SER A 45 1.77 -5.28 24.03
CA SER A 45 2.17 -5.42 25.43
C SER A 45 0.99 -6.07 26.12
N PRO A 46 0.97 -7.39 26.36
CA PRO A 46 0.16 -7.88 27.44
C PRO A 46 0.77 -7.27 28.71
N ALA A 47 -0.06 -6.87 29.66
CA ALA A 47 0.34 -6.44 31.00
C ALA A 47 0.94 -7.61 31.78
N VAL A 48 2.04 -8.18 31.28
CA VAL A 48 2.76 -9.32 31.82
C VAL A 48 3.88 -8.77 32.66
N SER A 49 3.82 -9.11 33.95
CA SER A 49 4.84 -8.82 34.95
C SER A 49 6.23 -9.12 34.38
N LEU A 50 7.12 -8.11 34.44
CA LEU A 50 8.51 -8.15 33.96
C LEU A 50 9.39 -9.04 34.86
N THR A 51 9.06 -10.33 34.96
CA THR A 51 9.97 -11.33 35.52
C THR A 51 10.98 -11.73 34.44
N LYS A 52 12.22 -12.04 34.85
CA LYS A 52 13.32 -12.37 33.92
C LYS A 52 13.00 -13.57 33.02
N ASP A 53 12.21 -14.52 33.52
CA ASP A 53 11.84 -15.74 32.80
C ASP A 53 10.85 -15.47 31.65
N ASN A 54 9.97 -14.47 31.80
CA ASN A 54 9.01 -14.08 30.77
C ASN A 54 9.66 -13.21 29.67
N ALA A 55 10.73 -12.48 29.99
CA ALA A 55 11.41 -11.60 29.05
C ALA A 55 12.07 -12.38 27.89
N HIS A 56 12.72 -13.51 28.17
CA HIS A 56 13.41 -14.30 27.14
C HIS A 56 12.44 -14.95 26.15
N ALA A 57 11.32 -15.50 26.66
CA ALA A 57 10.26 -16.06 25.83
C ALA A 57 9.58 -14.98 24.97
N MET A 58 9.34 -13.78 25.52
CA MET A 58 8.78 -12.64 24.79
C MET A 58 9.70 -12.17 23.66
N VAL A 59 11.01 -12.05 23.93
CA VAL A 59 12.00 -11.70 22.90
C VAL A 59 12.02 -12.74 21.79
N GLY A 60 12.05 -14.04 22.13
CA GLY A 60 12.00 -15.11 21.13
C GLY A 60 10.74 -15.08 20.27
N ALA A 61 9.57 -14.88 20.87
CA ALA A 61 8.30 -14.76 20.15
C ALA A 61 8.27 -13.52 19.23
N MET A 62 8.77 -12.38 19.70
CA MET A 62 8.87 -11.15 18.90
C MET A 62 9.83 -11.33 17.72
N THR A 63 10.99 -11.95 17.94
CA THR A 63 11.96 -12.25 16.87
C THR A 63 11.33 -13.17 15.82
N LYS A 64 10.62 -14.22 16.24
CA LYS A 64 9.95 -15.15 15.31
C LYS A 64 8.87 -14.44 14.49
N SER A 65 8.00 -13.68 15.13
CA SER A 65 6.93 -12.93 14.44
C SER A 65 7.48 -11.89 13.46
N MET A 66 8.56 -11.20 13.82
CA MET A 66 9.24 -10.28 12.91
C MET A 66 9.83 -11.02 11.71
N GLN A 67 10.50 -12.17 11.94
CA GLN A 67 11.07 -12.98 10.86
C GLN A 67 9.98 -13.46 9.89
N GLU A 68 8.86 -13.97 10.40
CA GLU A 68 7.71 -14.41 9.59
C GLU A 68 7.13 -13.25 8.75
N SER A 69 6.98 -12.06 9.37
CA SER A 69 6.49 -10.87 8.68
C SER A 69 7.46 -10.41 7.58
N MET A 70 8.77 -10.44 7.85
CA MET A 70 9.80 -10.12 6.87
C MET A 70 9.81 -11.09 5.70
N GLU A 71 9.65 -12.39 5.96
CA GLU A 71 9.56 -13.42 4.92
C GLU A 71 8.29 -13.23 4.07
N ALA A 72 7.13 -13.04 4.71
CA ALA A 72 5.88 -12.76 4.00
C ALA A 72 5.98 -11.49 3.13
N GLY A 73 6.58 -10.42 3.67
CA GLY A 73 6.82 -9.18 2.93
C GLY A 73 7.74 -9.35 1.72
N LYS A 74 8.82 -10.14 1.87
CA LYS A 74 9.72 -10.47 0.75
C LYS A 74 9.00 -11.26 -0.34
N LEU A 75 8.22 -12.28 0.04
CA LEU A 75 7.44 -13.07 -0.91
C LEU A 75 6.39 -12.23 -1.65
N LEU A 76 5.75 -11.29 -0.95
CA LEU A 76 4.81 -10.35 -1.56
C LEU A 76 5.52 -9.45 -2.58
N GLY A 77 6.68 -8.88 -2.22
CA GLY A 77 7.49 -8.08 -3.14
C GLY A 77 7.92 -8.87 -4.38
N GLN A 78 8.38 -10.11 -4.21
CA GLN A 78 8.74 -11.00 -5.32
C GLN A 78 7.55 -11.26 -6.25
N ARG A 79 6.36 -11.51 -5.69
CA ARG A 79 5.14 -11.71 -6.50
C ARG A 79 4.84 -10.52 -7.40
N TYR A 80 4.92 -9.30 -6.88
CA TYR A 80 4.67 -8.09 -7.65
C TYR A 80 5.77 -7.79 -8.68
N MET A 81 7.04 -8.10 -8.38
CA MET A 81 8.11 -8.00 -9.38
C MET A 81 7.92 -9.00 -10.53
N SER A 82 7.53 -10.24 -10.24
CA SER A 82 7.20 -11.23 -11.28
C SER A 82 6.03 -10.76 -12.13
N TRP A 83 4.96 -10.27 -11.50
CA TRP A 83 3.82 -9.69 -12.21
C TRP A 83 4.23 -8.50 -13.11
N ALA A 84 5.08 -7.58 -12.63
CA ALA A 84 5.57 -6.48 -13.44
C ALA A 84 6.40 -6.98 -14.65
N LYS A 85 7.23 -8.00 -14.43
CA LYS A 85 8.03 -8.62 -15.50
C LYS A 85 7.15 -9.28 -16.58
N GLU A 86 6.06 -9.94 -16.19
CA GLU A 86 5.07 -10.52 -17.12
C GLU A 86 4.39 -9.46 -18.00
N HIS A 87 4.46 -8.19 -17.61
CA HIS A 87 3.89 -7.05 -18.33
C HIS A 87 4.98 -6.10 -18.89
N ASP A 88 6.19 -6.61 -19.10
CA ASP A 88 7.33 -5.89 -19.69
C ASP A 88 7.69 -4.59 -18.96
N LEU A 89 7.59 -4.58 -17.62
CA LEU A 89 7.90 -3.43 -16.79
C LEU A 89 9.17 -3.63 -15.97
N GLN A 90 9.98 -2.57 -15.88
CA GLN A 90 11.05 -2.51 -14.90
C GLN A 90 10.45 -2.35 -13.50
N SER A 91 10.96 -3.10 -12.53
CA SER A 91 10.47 -2.98 -11.16
C SER A 91 11.51 -3.27 -10.10
N LYS A 92 11.26 -2.74 -8.89
CA LYS A 92 11.99 -3.05 -7.66
C LYS A 92 10.99 -3.17 -6.50
N ALA A 93 11.27 -4.02 -5.52
CA ALA A 93 10.45 -4.18 -4.33
C ALA A 93 11.25 -3.94 -3.04
N PHE A 94 10.60 -3.32 -2.06
CA PHE A 94 11.21 -2.93 -0.79
C PHE A 94 10.28 -3.27 0.36
N VAL A 95 10.88 -3.68 1.48
CA VAL A 95 10.19 -3.96 2.73
C VAL A 95 10.72 -2.98 3.77
N HIS A 96 9.81 -2.21 4.37
CA HIS A 96 10.11 -1.28 5.46
C HIS A 96 9.46 -1.79 6.75
N VAL A 97 10.06 -1.48 7.90
CA VAL A 97 9.47 -1.75 9.21
C VAL A 97 9.23 -0.40 9.88
N ASP A 98 7.96 -0.04 10.08
CA ASP A 98 7.58 1.24 10.67
C ASP A 98 6.15 1.15 11.25
N PRO A 99 5.88 1.67 12.45
CA PRO A 99 4.53 1.68 13.03
C PRO A 99 3.57 2.66 12.33
N LYS A 100 4.04 3.47 11.36
CA LYS A 100 3.26 4.45 10.63
C LYS A 100 3.43 4.24 9.12
N PRO A 101 2.63 3.35 8.49
CA PRO A 101 2.77 3.02 7.07
C PRO A 101 2.74 4.22 6.13
N GLY A 102 1.85 5.19 6.38
CA GLY A 102 1.77 6.40 5.57
C GLY A 102 3.07 7.22 5.59
N VAL A 103 3.74 7.31 6.74
CA VAL A 103 5.03 8.00 6.88
C VAL A 103 6.13 7.24 6.13
N ALA A 104 6.21 5.92 6.33
CA ALA A 104 7.20 5.08 5.68
C ALA A 104 7.08 5.10 4.16
N ILE A 105 5.85 5.10 3.63
CA ILE A 105 5.60 5.19 2.18
C ILE A 105 6.09 6.52 1.61
N LEU A 106 5.80 7.65 2.27
CA LEU A 106 6.27 8.96 1.81
C LEU A 106 7.79 9.09 1.87
N LYS A 107 8.42 8.58 2.94
CA LYS A 107 9.89 8.52 3.02
C LYS A 107 10.47 7.67 1.90
N ALA A 108 9.89 6.50 1.62
CA ALA A 108 10.32 5.65 0.53
C ALA A 108 10.12 6.35 -0.84
N ALA A 109 9.08 7.17 -1.01
CA ALA A 109 8.88 7.96 -2.23
C ALA A 109 10.03 8.97 -2.41
N GLU A 110 10.39 9.69 -1.36
CA GLU A 110 11.49 10.66 -1.36
C GLU A 110 12.85 10.00 -1.60
N GLU A 111 13.21 8.99 -0.80
CA GLU A 111 14.49 8.27 -0.88
C GLU A 111 14.74 7.65 -2.25
N ARG A 112 13.68 7.28 -2.96
CA ARG A 112 13.75 6.61 -4.27
C ARG A 112 13.42 7.52 -5.43
N GLN A 113 13.20 8.80 -5.13
CA GLN A 113 12.87 9.83 -6.10
C GLN A 113 11.70 9.37 -6.98
N ALA A 114 10.63 8.88 -6.34
CA ALA A 114 9.41 8.56 -7.05
C ALA A 114 8.81 9.84 -7.62
N ASP A 115 8.26 9.75 -8.83
CA ASP A 115 7.61 10.87 -9.51
C ASP A 115 6.11 10.89 -9.22
N HIS A 116 5.52 9.74 -8.87
CA HIS A 116 4.09 9.57 -8.66
C HIS A 116 3.79 8.41 -7.71
N ILE A 117 2.76 8.55 -6.84
CA ILE A 117 2.29 7.47 -5.97
C ILE A 117 0.94 6.93 -6.46
N ILE A 118 0.80 5.62 -6.58
CA ILE A 118 -0.47 4.96 -6.90
C ILE A 118 -0.88 4.10 -5.71
N ILE A 119 -2.07 4.35 -5.16
CA ILE A 119 -2.56 3.64 -3.98
C ILE A 119 -4.04 3.31 -4.10
N GLY A 120 -4.44 2.14 -3.58
CA GLY A 120 -5.86 1.80 -3.45
C GLY A 120 -6.54 2.56 -2.29
N SER A 121 -7.82 2.91 -2.45
CA SER A 121 -8.65 3.34 -1.32
C SER A 121 -9.26 2.14 -0.60
N ARG A 122 -9.75 2.35 0.62
CA ARG A 122 -10.69 1.40 1.22
C ARG A 122 -12.07 1.61 0.58
N GLY A 123 -12.99 0.67 0.82
CA GLY A 123 -14.29 0.62 0.15
C GLY A 123 -15.26 1.75 0.50
N LEU A 124 -16.47 1.65 -0.04
CA LEU A 124 -17.57 2.54 0.34
C LEU A 124 -18.02 2.19 1.78
N ASN A 125 -18.33 3.20 2.59
CA ASN A 125 -19.09 2.96 3.83
C ASN A 125 -20.56 2.66 3.53
N ALA A 126 -21.33 2.26 4.55
CA ALA A 126 -22.77 1.98 4.45
C ALA A 126 -23.62 3.16 3.91
N LEU A 127 -23.05 4.36 3.76
CA LEU A 127 -23.69 5.55 3.21
C LEU A 127 -23.27 5.83 1.75
N GLY A 128 -22.59 4.89 1.10
CA GLY A 128 -22.17 5.00 -0.30
C GLY A 128 -21.06 6.04 -0.54
N ARG A 129 -20.36 6.50 0.51
CA ARG A 129 -19.22 7.42 0.38
C ARG A 129 -17.90 6.65 0.35
N SER A 130 -16.99 7.04 -0.54
CA SER A 130 -15.61 6.51 -0.56
C SER A 130 -14.95 6.76 0.78
N LEU A 131 -14.49 5.69 1.42
CA LEU A 131 -13.62 5.79 2.58
C LEU A 131 -12.16 5.77 2.09
N LEU A 132 -11.50 6.92 2.15
CA LEU A 132 -10.04 6.90 2.17
C LEU A 132 -9.61 6.11 3.42
N GLY A 133 -8.79 5.09 3.22
CA GLY A 133 -8.17 4.38 4.35
C GLY A 133 -7.21 5.32 5.07
N SER A 134 -6.85 5.01 6.31
CA SER A 134 -5.93 5.84 7.09
C SER A 134 -4.62 6.14 6.34
N VAL A 135 -4.07 5.13 5.65
CA VAL A 135 -2.83 5.25 4.87
C VAL A 135 -3.02 6.12 3.61
N SER A 136 -4.03 5.86 2.78
CA SER A 136 -4.29 6.66 1.58
C SER A 136 -4.70 8.10 1.91
N ASN A 137 -5.51 8.29 2.95
CA ASN A 137 -5.83 9.62 3.46
C ASN A 137 -4.56 10.36 3.91
N TYR A 138 -3.69 9.71 4.67
CA TYR A 138 -2.43 10.32 5.12
C TYR A 138 -1.56 10.74 3.92
N ILE A 139 -1.35 9.84 2.95
CA ILE A 139 -0.52 10.10 1.78
C ILE A 139 -1.06 11.26 0.95
N VAL A 140 -2.36 11.30 0.66
CA VAL A 140 -2.96 12.39 -0.15
C VAL A 140 -2.74 13.77 0.47
N HIS A 141 -2.74 13.87 1.80
CA HIS A 141 -2.58 15.15 2.49
C HIS A 141 -1.12 15.58 2.68
N HIS A 142 -0.15 14.66 2.57
CA HIS A 142 1.25 14.92 2.93
C HIS A 142 2.25 14.64 1.81
N SER A 143 1.81 14.08 0.67
CA SER A 143 2.69 13.82 -0.46
C SER A 143 3.14 15.12 -1.12
N THR A 144 4.43 15.21 -1.43
CA THR A 144 5.02 16.30 -2.22
C THR A 144 4.98 16.03 -3.73
N ILE A 145 4.60 14.80 -4.12
CA ILE A 145 4.43 14.36 -5.51
C ILE A 145 2.97 13.98 -5.79
N PRO A 146 2.54 13.96 -7.07
CA PRO A 146 1.19 13.53 -7.43
C PRO A 146 0.80 12.15 -6.88
N VAL A 147 -0.46 12.04 -6.46
CA VAL A 147 -1.04 10.79 -5.91
C VAL A 147 -2.27 10.42 -6.72
N THR A 148 -2.29 9.20 -7.27
CA THR A 148 -3.49 8.57 -7.80
C THR A 148 -4.09 7.66 -6.74
N VAL A 149 -5.31 7.98 -6.31
CA VAL A 149 -6.11 7.09 -5.47
C VAL A 149 -7.07 6.30 -6.34
N VAL A 150 -6.89 4.98 -6.35
CA VAL A 150 -7.73 4.05 -7.10
C VAL A 150 -8.87 3.57 -6.18
N PRO A 151 -10.13 3.90 -6.47
CA PRO A 151 -11.25 3.49 -5.63
C PRO A 151 -11.37 1.97 -5.60
N SER A 152 -11.87 1.39 -4.50
CA SER A 152 -12.19 -0.04 -4.50
C SER A 152 -13.19 -0.36 -5.61
N LYS A 153 -13.18 -1.60 -6.10
CA LYS A 153 -14.27 -2.06 -6.96
C LYS A 153 -15.60 -1.90 -6.19
N PRO A 154 -16.65 -1.34 -6.80
CA PRO A 154 -17.98 -1.48 -6.25
C PRO A 154 -18.28 -2.98 -6.25
N GLU A 155 -18.50 -3.58 -5.09
CA GLU A 155 -19.41 -4.73 -5.05
C GLU A 155 -20.73 -4.23 -5.65
N GLU A 156 -21.29 -4.99 -6.61
CA GLU A 156 -22.42 -4.64 -7.47
C GLU A 156 -23.20 -3.41 -7.03
N ARG A 157 -23.15 -2.35 -7.84
CA ARG A 157 -23.92 -1.12 -7.71
C ARG A 157 -25.29 -1.40 -7.07
N ALA A 158 -25.44 -1.10 -5.78
CA ALA A 158 -26.71 -0.59 -5.31
C ALA A 158 -26.91 0.72 -6.09
N GLU A 159 -27.86 0.73 -7.02
CA GLU A 159 -28.23 1.91 -7.78
C GLU A 159 -28.37 3.11 -6.83
N VAL A 160 -27.45 4.07 -6.93
CA VAL A 160 -27.65 5.36 -6.27
C VAL A 160 -28.69 6.11 -7.10
N LYS A 161 -29.97 5.87 -6.81
CA LYS A 161 -31.07 6.71 -7.30
C LYS A 161 -30.84 8.12 -6.78
N GLY A 162 -30.58 9.07 -7.69
CA GLY A 162 -30.75 10.50 -7.38
C GLY A 162 -29.58 11.44 -7.66
N VAL A 163 -28.45 11.02 -8.22
CA VAL A 163 -27.43 12.00 -8.63
C VAL A 163 -27.88 12.65 -9.95
N ARG A 164 -28.48 13.84 -9.86
CA ARG A 164 -28.69 14.70 -11.03
C ARG A 164 -27.32 15.10 -11.56
N ARG A 165 -27.03 14.69 -12.79
CA ARG A 165 -25.86 15.12 -13.55
C ARG A 165 -25.99 16.63 -13.75
N PHE A 166 -25.19 17.43 -13.05
CA PHE A 166 -25.04 18.83 -13.42
C PHE A 166 -24.16 18.87 -14.68
N SER A 167 -24.78 19.21 -15.80
CA SER A 167 -24.06 19.65 -16.99
C SER A 167 -23.50 21.02 -16.67
N LEU A 168 -22.18 21.14 -16.64
CA LEU A 168 -21.53 22.44 -16.72
C LEU A 168 -21.03 22.59 -18.16
N TYR A 169 -21.79 23.40 -18.90
CA TYR A 169 -21.62 23.84 -20.29
C TYR A 169 -21.66 22.75 -21.35
#